data_AF-A0A2V8R3Q9-F1
#
_entry.id   AF-A0A2V8R3Q9-F1
#
_cell.length_a   1.000
_cell.length_b   1.000
_cell.length_c   1.000
_cell.angle_alpha   90.00
_cell.angle_beta   90.00
_cell.angle_gamma   90.00
#
_symmetry.space_group_name_H-M   'P 1'
#
loop_
_entity.id
_entity.type
_entity.pdbx_description
1 polymer ?
#
loop_
_entity_poly.entity_id
_entity_poly.type
_entity_poly.pdbx_seq_one_letter_code
_entity_poly.pdbx_strand_id
1 'polypeptide(L)'
;MDDLRKFARYFRPYKTSLVVGVVCILASVVIGLIGPTIVRQAVDELGQGEVTWWKLSRSALAYLGISAVSGVFLFLQRRILIGMSRHVEYDLRQDFYAHLQRQPLSFFHANRTGDLMARATNDLSAVRQLAGPMIMYTLQTIFVVVFVLPLMLRVSVRLTLLLLVTMPLVSLIVKYFGQQVHARFEKIQDFFAQITARAQENFSGVRVVRAYAQEDAEVAAFNGLNRQYAERSLSLVRVEAVMRPLLQFVIGTGYVIIIWYGGRLAERGEITTGQVVEFIMYLTRLIWPLIALGYVINLYQRGTASLKRMNSVLAVEPAIRDEPRAREQAPIRGRIEFRDLTFAYNEHSEPVLKDINLTIEAGQ
;
A
#
# COMPACT_ATOMS: atom_id res chain seq x y z
N MET A 1 16.50 -8.73 7.56
CA MET A 1 15.75 -8.52 8.82
C MET A 1 16.19 -7.24 9.54
N ASP A 2 17.45 -6.81 9.41
CA ASP A 2 17.92 -5.57 10.08
C ASP A 2 17.27 -4.29 9.57
N ASP A 3 16.89 -4.22 8.29
CA ASP A 3 16.15 -3.08 7.74
C ASP A 3 14.83 -2.80 8.47
N LEU A 4 14.08 -3.86 8.77
CA LEU A 4 12.83 -3.78 9.53
C LEU A 4 13.05 -3.40 10.98
N ARG A 5 14.15 -3.85 11.60
CA ARG A 5 14.51 -3.46 12.97
C ARG A 5 14.88 -1.98 13.08
N LYS A 6 15.64 -1.46 12.11
CA LYS A 6 15.95 -0.02 12.02
C LYS A 6 14.67 0.79 11.85
N PHE A 7 13.80 0.37 10.94
CA PHE A 7 12.50 0.99 10.71
C PHE A 7 11.58 0.97 11.92
N ALA A 8 11.56 -0.12 12.70
CA ALA A 8 10.76 -0.24 13.92
C ALA A 8 11.07 0.85 14.97
N ARG A 9 12.27 1.46 14.92
CA ARG A 9 12.63 2.57 15.82
C ARG A 9 11.78 3.81 15.60
N TYR A 10 11.32 4.08 14.37
CA TYR A 10 10.44 5.21 14.06
C TYR A 10 9.05 5.09 14.69
N PHE A 11 8.65 3.91 15.16
CA PHE A 11 7.40 3.74 15.90
C PHE A 11 7.52 4.06 17.39
N ARG A 12 8.75 4.17 17.94
CA ARG A 12 8.96 4.41 19.38
C ARG A 12 8.28 5.71 19.87
N PRO A 13 8.38 6.85 19.17
CA PRO A 13 7.68 8.07 19.57
C PRO A 13 6.16 7.93 19.52
N TYR A 14 5.64 7.06 18.64
CA TYR A 14 4.22 6.89 18.36
C TYR A 14 3.61 5.61 18.95
N LYS A 15 4.26 4.99 19.93
CA LYS A 15 3.79 3.73 20.57
C LYS A 15 2.36 3.87 21.11
N THR A 16 2.02 5.02 21.69
CA THR A 16 0.69 5.29 22.24
C THR A 16 -0.35 5.34 21.13
N SER A 17 -0.07 6.04 20.02
CA SER A 17 -0.95 6.09 18.85
C SER A 17 -1.15 4.70 18.25
N LEU A 18 -0.11 3.88 18.18
CA LEU A 18 -0.21 2.51 17.70
C LEU A 18 -1.13 1.67 18.61
N VAL A 19 -0.92 1.69 19.93
CA VAL A 19 -1.73 0.94 20.89
C VAL A 19 -3.19 1.41 20.89
N VAL A 20 -3.43 2.71 20.99
CA VAL A 20 -4.80 3.27 20.95
C VAL A 20 -5.47 2.94 19.62
N GLY A 21 -4.74 3.03 18.51
CA GLY A 21 -5.23 2.64 17.19
C GLY A 21 -5.64 1.16 17.13
N VAL A 22 -4.82 0.25 17.66
CA VAL A 22 -5.14 -1.19 17.75
C VAL A 22 -6.39 -1.43 18.60
N VAL A 23 -6.50 -0.76 19.75
CA VAL A 23 -7.68 -0.83 20.62
C VAL A 23 -8.92 -0.31 19.90
N CYS A 24 -8.82 0.77 19.13
CA CYS A 24 -9.94 1.26 18.32
C CYS A 24 -10.34 0.25 17.22
N ILE A 25 -9.40 -0.47 16.60
CA ILE A 25 -9.74 -1.55 15.66
C ILE A 25 -10.47 -2.67 16.38
N LEU A 26 -9.95 -3.12 17.52
CA LEU A 26 -10.58 -4.17 18.30
C LEU A 26 -12.01 -3.77 18.70
N ALA A 27 -12.19 -2.56 19.23
CA ALA A 27 -13.49 -2.02 19.61
C ALA A 27 -14.43 -1.90 18.42
N SER A 28 -13.97 -1.36 17.28
CA SER A 28 -14.82 -1.21 16.09
C SER A 28 -15.33 -2.55 15.57
N VAL A 29 -14.46 -3.58 15.57
CA VAL A 29 -14.79 -4.95 15.18
C VAL A 29 -15.77 -5.58 16.18
N VAL A 30 -15.43 -5.62 17.46
CA VAL A 30 -16.26 -6.27 18.49
C VAL A 30 -17.65 -5.63 18.56
N ILE A 31 -17.73 -4.30 18.62
CA ILE A 31 -19.02 -3.57 18.66
C ILE A 31 -19.79 -3.81 17.36
N GLY A 32 -19.11 -3.78 16.21
CA GLY A 32 -19.73 -4.04 14.92
C GLY A 32 -20.31 -5.46 14.78
N LEU A 33 -19.80 -6.44 15.53
CA LEU A 33 -20.30 -7.82 15.56
C LEU A 33 -21.53 -8.01 16.44
N ILE A 34 -21.88 -7.05 17.29
CA ILE A 34 -23.14 -7.08 18.05
C ILE A 34 -24.33 -6.81 17.13
N GLY A 35 -24.14 -6.01 16.07
CA GLY A 35 -25.18 -5.66 15.09
C GLY A 35 -25.92 -6.87 14.50
N PRO A 36 -25.21 -7.87 13.92
CA PRO A 36 -25.80 -9.12 13.45
C PRO A 36 -26.67 -9.84 14.50
N THR A 37 -26.24 -9.86 15.75
CA THR A 37 -27.00 -10.53 16.83
C THR A 37 -28.27 -9.77 17.21
N ILE A 38 -28.28 -8.43 17.14
CA ILE A 38 -29.51 -7.64 17.30
C ILE A 38 -30.51 -7.95 16.18
N VAL A 39 -30.02 -8.02 14.93
CA VAL A 39 -30.86 -8.35 13.77
C VAL A 39 -31.41 -9.77 13.91
N ARG A 40 -30.59 -10.74 14.34
CA ARG A 40 -31.03 -12.11 14.65
C ARG A 40 -32.20 -12.10 15.62
N GLN A 41 -32.04 -11.48 16.78
CA GLN A 41 -33.06 -11.45 17.83
C GLN A 41 -34.37 -10.84 17.32
N ALA A 42 -34.28 -9.72 16.57
CA ALA A 42 -35.45 -9.10 15.98
C ALA A 42 -36.17 -10.02 14.98
N VAL A 43 -35.43 -10.77 14.16
CA VAL A 43 -36.00 -11.74 13.20
C VAL A 43 -36.61 -12.95 13.91
N ASP A 44 -35.98 -13.44 14.98
CA ASP A 44 -36.51 -14.55 15.78
C ASP A 44 -37.81 -14.16 16.49
N GLU A 45 -37.88 -12.94 17.07
CA GLU A 45 -39.10 -12.38 17.65
C GLU A 45 -40.21 -12.19 16.60
N LEU A 46 -39.85 -11.81 15.38
CA LEU A 46 -40.77 -11.73 14.23
C LEU A 46 -41.39 -13.08 13.89
N GLY A 47 -40.59 -14.15 13.88
CA GLY A 47 -41.05 -15.51 13.59
C GLY A 47 -42.01 -16.08 14.64
N GLN A 48 -41.93 -15.62 15.89
CA GLN A 48 -42.77 -16.08 17.00
C GLN A 48 -44.11 -15.32 17.13
N GLY A 49 -44.35 -14.30 16.29
CA GLY A 49 -45.58 -13.51 16.32
C GLY A 49 -45.69 -12.53 17.50
N GLU A 50 -44.63 -12.37 18.32
CA GLU A 50 -44.63 -11.50 19.50
C GLU A 50 -44.27 -10.03 19.20
N VAL A 51 -44.55 -9.57 17.99
CA VAL A 51 -43.99 -8.32 17.46
C VAL A 51 -44.86 -7.16 17.89
N THR A 52 -44.29 -6.29 18.71
CA THR A 52 -44.86 -4.97 18.98
C THR A 52 -44.01 -3.92 18.28
N TRP A 53 -44.64 -2.84 17.79
CA TRP A 53 -43.95 -1.66 17.25
C TRP A 53 -42.83 -1.15 18.19
N TRP A 54 -43.04 -1.27 19.49
CA TRP A 54 -42.05 -0.96 20.52
C TRP A 54 -40.80 -1.86 20.49
N LYS A 55 -40.96 -3.18 20.35
CA LYS A 55 -39.82 -4.12 20.28
C LYS A 55 -39.00 -3.85 19.01
N LEU A 56 -39.68 -3.64 17.88
CA LEU A 56 -39.04 -3.36 16.60
C LEU A 56 -38.28 -2.03 16.62
N SER A 57 -38.90 -0.96 17.12
CA SER A 57 -38.26 0.37 17.22
C SER A 57 -37.07 0.36 18.18
N ARG A 58 -37.16 -0.36 19.30
CA ARG A 58 -36.05 -0.58 20.23
C ARG A 58 -34.88 -1.29 19.56
N SER A 59 -35.12 -2.37 18.83
CA SER A 59 -34.07 -3.11 18.11
C SER A 59 -33.44 -2.27 17.00
N ALA A 60 -34.24 -1.49 16.26
CA ALA A 60 -33.74 -0.56 15.25
C ALA A 60 -32.86 0.55 15.86
N LEU A 61 -33.30 1.17 16.96
CA LEU A 61 -32.53 2.18 17.70
C LEU A 61 -31.25 1.61 18.31
N ALA A 62 -31.31 0.39 18.86
CA ALA A 62 -30.13 -0.30 19.37
C ALA A 62 -29.12 -0.59 18.25
N TYR A 63 -29.59 -1.08 17.10
CA TYR A 63 -28.73 -1.30 15.93
C TYR A 63 -28.11 0.00 15.43
N LEU A 64 -28.89 1.09 15.36
CA LEU A 64 -28.40 2.41 14.97
C LEU A 64 -27.34 2.93 15.96
N GLY A 65 -27.59 2.81 17.27
CA GLY A 65 -26.66 3.23 18.32
C GLY A 65 -25.34 2.46 18.25
N ILE A 66 -25.40 1.13 18.13
CA ILE A 66 -24.20 0.29 17.97
C ILE A 66 -23.46 0.62 16.68
N SER A 67 -24.17 0.84 15.59
CA SER A 67 -23.56 1.22 14.31
C SER A 67 -22.87 2.58 14.39
N ALA A 68 -23.47 3.56 15.08
CA ALA A 68 -22.88 4.87 15.30
C ALA A 68 -21.60 4.77 16.16
N VAL A 69 -21.65 4.02 17.26
CA VAL A 69 -20.48 3.80 18.13
C VAL A 69 -19.37 3.06 17.38
N SER A 70 -19.69 1.99 16.65
CA SER A 70 -18.72 1.28 15.79
C SER A 70 -18.13 2.23 14.74
N GLY A 71 -18.94 3.10 14.15
CA GLY A 71 -18.52 4.14 13.21
C GLY A 71 -17.55 5.16 13.81
N VAL A 72 -17.75 5.57 15.05
CA VAL A 72 -16.80 6.44 15.78
C VAL A 72 -15.45 5.75 15.92
N PHE A 73 -15.41 4.50 16.37
CA PHE A 73 -14.15 3.75 16.47
C PHE A 73 -13.51 3.49 15.09
N LEU A 74 -14.31 3.26 14.06
CA LEU A 74 -13.85 3.13 12.67
C LEU A 74 -13.21 4.43 12.15
N PHE A 75 -13.75 5.59 12.56
CA PHE A 75 -13.16 6.89 12.25
C PHE A 75 -11.86 7.10 13.04
N LEU A 76 -11.89 6.86 14.35
CA LEU A 76 -10.74 7.06 15.25
C LEU A 76 -9.56 6.17 14.87
N GLN A 77 -9.77 4.87 14.61
CA GLN A 77 -8.69 3.98 14.17
C GLN A 77 -8.00 4.53 12.91
N ARG A 78 -8.77 5.08 11.96
CA ARG A 78 -8.23 5.59 10.69
C ARG A 78 -7.50 6.89 10.92
N ARG A 79 -8.07 7.81 11.69
CA ARG A 79 -7.44 9.09 12.05
C ARG A 79 -6.11 8.86 12.76
N ILE A 80 -6.07 7.93 13.72
CA ILE A 80 -4.91 7.66 14.55
C ILE A 80 -3.83 6.90 13.77
N LEU A 81 -4.15 5.76 13.15
CA LEU A 81 -3.13 4.92 12.49
C LEU A 81 -2.63 5.54 11.18
N ILE A 82 -3.51 6.12 10.36
CA ILE A 82 -3.07 6.81 9.15
C ILE A 82 -2.33 8.10 9.50
N GLY A 83 -2.78 8.83 10.52
CA GLY A 83 -2.07 10.00 11.04
C GLY A 83 -0.67 9.65 11.53
N MET A 84 -0.54 8.62 12.37
CA MET A 84 0.75 8.10 12.85
C MET A 84 1.68 7.72 11.69
N SER A 85 1.17 7.04 10.65
CA SER A 85 1.98 6.70 9.47
C SER A 85 2.52 7.93 8.74
N ARG A 86 1.80 9.07 8.74
CA ARG A 86 2.25 10.33 8.15
C ARG A 86 3.34 11.00 8.99
N HIS A 87 3.27 10.89 10.31
CA HIS A 87 4.35 11.37 11.17
C HIS A 87 5.62 10.52 11.01
N VAL A 88 5.47 9.18 10.92
CA VAL A 88 6.60 8.29 10.59
C VAL A 88 7.19 8.64 9.22
N GLU A 89 6.36 8.94 8.21
CA GLU A 89 6.82 9.42 6.90
C GLU A 89 7.61 10.73 7.00
N TYR A 90 7.14 11.66 7.84
CA TYR A 90 7.80 12.94 8.08
C TYR A 90 9.19 12.75 8.70
N ASP A 91 9.31 11.95 9.75
CA ASP A 91 10.59 11.68 10.43
C ASP A 91 11.58 10.99 9.48
N LEU A 92 11.12 9.98 8.74
CA LEU A 92 11.93 9.32 7.73
C LEU A 92 12.42 10.28 6.65
N ARG A 93 11.56 11.20 6.19
CA ARG A 93 11.94 12.22 5.20
C ARG A 93 13.01 13.16 5.76
N GLN A 94 12.85 13.58 7.01
CA GLN A 94 13.78 14.47 7.67
C GLN A 94 15.16 13.82 7.81
N ASP A 95 15.21 12.57 8.27
CA ASP A 95 16.48 11.84 8.41
C ASP A 95 17.12 11.56 7.05
N PHE A 96 16.32 11.19 6.04
CA PHE A 96 16.81 10.99 4.68
C PHE A 96 17.41 12.27 4.10
N TYR A 97 16.73 13.40 4.26
CA TYR A 97 17.20 14.68 3.76
C TYR A 97 18.45 15.17 4.52
N ALA A 98 18.45 15.08 5.85
CA ALA A 98 19.60 15.44 6.68
C ALA A 98 20.83 14.57 6.34
N HIS A 99 20.62 13.29 6.02
CA HIS A 99 21.68 12.42 5.56
C HIS A 99 22.25 12.88 4.21
N LEU A 100 21.41 13.22 3.24
CA LEU A 100 21.87 13.75 1.95
C LEU A 100 22.68 15.04 2.09
N GLN A 101 22.28 15.95 2.98
CA GLN A 101 23.01 17.21 3.21
C GLN A 101 24.44 17.01 3.75
N ARG A 102 24.73 15.86 4.36
CA ARG A 102 26.07 15.53 4.88
C ARG A 102 26.95 14.80 3.85
N GLN A 103 26.41 14.47 2.68
CA GLN A 103 27.17 13.74 1.68
C GLN A 103 28.06 14.68 0.86
N PRO A 104 29.30 14.27 0.53
CA PRO A 104 30.19 15.06 -0.31
C PRO A 104 29.72 15.08 -1.78
N LEU A 105 30.26 16.00 -2.58
CA LEU A 105 29.92 16.11 -4.00
C LEU A 105 30.14 14.80 -4.78
N SER A 106 31.17 14.02 -4.42
CA SER A 106 31.46 12.72 -5.03
C SER A 106 30.30 11.72 -4.92
N PHE A 107 29.54 11.76 -3.82
CA PHE A 107 28.34 10.94 -3.66
C PHE A 107 27.27 11.29 -4.69
N PHE A 108 27.05 12.58 -4.97
CA PHE A 108 26.08 13.05 -5.95
C PHE A 108 26.53 12.87 -7.40
N HIS A 109 27.84 12.75 -7.65
CA HIS A 109 28.36 12.31 -8.94
C HIS A 109 28.16 10.80 -9.16
N ALA A 110 28.32 9.99 -8.11
CA ALA A 110 28.12 8.55 -8.16
C ALA A 110 26.63 8.13 -8.17
N ASN A 111 25.74 8.97 -7.62
CA ASN A 111 24.30 8.70 -7.51
C ASN A 111 23.48 9.73 -8.27
N ARG A 112 22.69 9.28 -9.24
CA ARG A 112 21.82 10.18 -10.03
C ARG A 112 20.82 10.90 -9.12
N THR A 113 20.75 12.22 -9.22
CA THR A 113 19.82 13.05 -8.43
C THR A 113 18.36 12.61 -8.58
N GLY A 114 17.94 12.22 -9.79
CA GLY A 114 16.59 11.69 -10.04
C GLY A 114 16.28 10.43 -9.23
N ASP A 115 17.25 9.53 -9.07
CA ASP A 115 17.08 8.30 -8.29
C ASP A 115 16.95 8.61 -6.79
N LEU A 116 17.72 9.58 -6.30
CA LEU A 116 17.61 10.05 -4.91
C LEU A 116 16.25 10.71 -4.64
N MET A 117 15.76 11.52 -5.58
CA MET A 117 14.44 12.14 -5.51
C MET A 117 13.31 11.11 -5.54
N ALA A 118 13.41 10.09 -6.41
CA ALA A 118 12.46 8.99 -6.46
C ALA A 118 12.43 8.19 -5.14
N ARG A 119 13.58 8.00 -4.49
CA ARG A 119 13.65 7.35 -3.16
C ARG A 119 13.03 8.22 -2.07
N ALA A 120 13.30 9.53 -2.08
CA ALA A 120 12.75 10.50 -1.13
C ALA A 120 11.22 10.70 -1.24
N THR A 121 10.61 10.26 -2.34
CA THR A 121 9.19 10.45 -2.65
C THR A 121 8.44 9.13 -2.75
N ASN A 122 8.69 8.35 -3.80
CA ASN A 122 7.97 7.13 -4.12
C ASN A 122 8.27 6.01 -3.11
N ASP A 123 9.55 5.76 -2.82
CA ASP A 123 9.92 4.71 -1.87
C ASP A 123 9.47 5.07 -0.46
N LEU A 124 9.69 6.30 -0.05
CA LEU A 124 9.19 6.81 1.23
C LEU A 124 7.66 6.64 1.36
N SER A 125 6.89 6.94 0.30
CA SER A 125 5.44 6.73 0.30
C SER A 125 5.08 5.25 0.42
N ALA A 126 5.81 4.35 -0.25
CA ALA A 126 5.60 2.90 -0.12
C ALA A 126 5.93 2.40 1.31
N VAL A 127 6.99 2.92 1.94
CA VAL A 127 7.32 2.64 3.35
C VAL A 127 6.23 3.17 4.29
N ARG A 128 5.62 4.32 4.01
CA ARG A 128 4.45 4.76 4.78
C ARG A 128 3.27 3.80 4.64
N GLN A 129 3.01 3.27 3.44
CA GLN A 129 1.91 2.31 3.26
C GLN A 129 2.14 1.05 4.10
N LEU A 130 3.40 0.65 4.29
CA LEU A 130 3.81 -0.40 5.23
C LEU A 130 3.52 0.01 6.68
N ALA A 131 3.74 1.27 7.05
CA ALA A 131 3.63 1.76 8.42
C ALA A 131 2.19 1.93 8.94
N GLY A 132 1.23 2.25 8.07
CA GLY A 132 -0.15 2.55 8.47
C GLY A 132 -1.17 1.57 7.89
N PRO A 133 -1.52 1.70 6.61
CA PRO A 133 -2.52 0.86 5.97
C PRO A 133 -2.27 -0.64 6.11
N MET A 134 -1.03 -1.11 5.89
CA MET A 134 -0.71 -2.53 6.01
C MET A 134 -1.01 -3.06 7.41
N ILE A 135 -0.54 -2.37 8.46
CA ILE A 135 -0.81 -2.74 9.86
C ILE A 135 -2.31 -2.71 10.17
N MET A 136 -2.99 -1.62 9.81
CA MET A 136 -4.43 -1.43 10.05
C MET A 136 -5.26 -2.55 9.42
N TYR A 137 -5.02 -2.85 8.15
CA TYR A 137 -5.76 -3.87 7.41
C TYR A 137 -5.43 -5.29 7.85
N THR A 138 -4.18 -5.56 8.23
CA THR A 138 -3.78 -6.85 8.80
C THR A 138 -4.49 -7.11 10.12
N LEU A 139 -4.45 -6.14 11.05
CA LEU A 139 -5.11 -6.27 12.35
C LEU A 139 -6.63 -6.39 12.21
N GLN A 140 -7.23 -5.57 11.34
CA GLN A 140 -8.66 -5.67 11.06
C GLN A 140 -9.03 -7.05 10.51
N THR A 141 -8.25 -7.58 9.57
CA THR A 141 -8.44 -8.91 8.99
C THR A 141 -8.33 -9.99 10.06
N ILE A 142 -7.28 -9.96 10.88
CA ILE A 142 -7.07 -10.92 11.96
C ILE A 142 -8.23 -10.87 12.95
N PHE A 143 -8.59 -9.69 13.46
CA PHE A 143 -9.67 -9.58 14.45
C PHE A 143 -11.02 -10.02 13.87
N VAL A 144 -11.38 -9.59 12.66
CA VAL A 144 -12.64 -10.04 12.03
C VAL A 144 -12.66 -11.56 11.90
N VAL A 145 -11.58 -12.18 11.40
CA VAL A 145 -11.52 -13.65 11.25
C VAL A 145 -11.58 -14.35 12.61
N VAL A 146 -10.81 -13.88 13.59
CA VAL A 146 -10.72 -14.47 14.95
C VAL A 146 -12.04 -14.35 15.71
N PHE A 147 -12.84 -13.30 15.51
CA PHE A 147 -14.13 -13.18 16.20
C PHE A 147 -15.30 -13.76 15.40
N VAL A 148 -15.34 -13.57 14.08
CA VAL A 148 -16.45 -14.05 13.25
C VAL A 148 -16.46 -15.57 13.12
N LEU A 149 -15.30 -16.21 12.88
CA LEU A 149 -15.27 -17.67 12.67
C LEU A 149 -15.77 -18.45 13.89
N PRO A 150 -15.35 -18.17 15.14
CA PRO A 150 -15.90 -18.85 16.30
C PRO A 150 -17.40 -18.60 16.49
N LEU A 151 -17.90 -17.40 16.19
CA LEU A 151 -19.34 -17.10 16.26
C LEU A 151 -20.13 -17.94 15.24
N MET A 152 -19.64 -18.05 14.01
CA MET A 152 -20.26 -18.92 12.99
C MET A 152 -20.21 -20.40 13.40
N LEU A 153 -19.06 -20.88 13.90
CA LEU A 153 -18.90 -22.27 14.35
C LEU A 153 -19.83 -22.62 15.51
N ARG A 154 -20.09 -21.67 16.43
CA ARG A 154 -21.05 -21.85 17.53
C ARG A 154 -22.48 -22.04 17.05
N VAL A 155 -22.87 -21.40 15.95
CA VAL A 155 -24.22 -21.52 15.41
C VAL A 155 -24.36 -22.79 14.56
N SER A 156 -23.46 -23.02 13.60
CA SER A 156 -23.45 -24.27 12.83
C SER A 156 -22.07 -24.57 12.24
N VAL A 157 -21.45 -25.64 12.72
CA VAL A 157 -20.15 -26.12 12.22
C VAL A 157 -20.26 -26.52 10.75
N ARG A 158 -21.31 -27.27 10.37
CA ARG A 158 -21.50 -27.75 8.99
C ARG A 158 -21.66 -26.61 7.99
N LEU A 159 -22.50 -25.62 8.30
CA LEU A 159 -22.71 -24.47 7.44
C LEU A 159 -21.43 -23.61 7.34
N THR A 160 -20.71 -23.44 8.45
CA THR A 160 -19.44 -22.70 8.47
C THR A 160 -18.38 -23.35 7.60
N LEU A 161 -18.20 -24.68 7.68
CA LEU A 161 -17.23 -25.40 6.86
C LEU A 161 -17.57 -25.28 5.37
N LEU A 162 -18.85 -25.38 5.01
CA LEU A 162 -19.31 -25.23 3.64
C LEU A 162 -18.99 -23.83 3.07
N LEU A 163 -19.13 -22.78 3.90
CA LEU A 163 -18.75 -21.42 3.50
C LEU A 163 -17.25 -21.20 3.46
N LEU A 164 -16.50 -21.82 4.37
CA LEU A 164 -15.05 -21.74 4.41
C LEU A 164 -14.45 -22.30 3.11
N VAL A 165 -15.10 -23.24 2.43
CA VAL A 165 -14.69 -23.71 1.10
C VAL A 165 -14.74 -22.60 0.05
N THR A 166 -15.70 -21.66 0.12
CA THR A 166 -15.78 -20.55 -0.85
C THR A 166 -14.68 -19.50 -0.64
N MET A 167 -14.07 -19.45 0.54
CA MET A 167 -13.05 -18.46 0.90
C MET A 167 -11.72 -18.62 0.13
N PRO A 168 -11.07 -19.81 0.06
CA PRO A 168 -9.90 -20.03 -0.78
C PRO A 168 -10.15 -19.70 -2.26
N LEU A 169 -11.36 -19.96 -2.78
CA LEU A 169 -11.70 -19.64 -4.17
C LEU A 169 -11.59 -18.13 -4.43
N VAL A 170 -12.13 -17.30 -3.53
CA VAL A 170 -12.00 -15.83 -3.64
C VAL A 170 -10.53 -15.41 -3.68
N SER A 171 -9.71 -15.93 -2.76
CA SER A 171 -8.29 -15.59 -2.70
C SER A 171 -7.54 -16.03 -3.97
N LEU A 172 -7.84 -17.24 -4.48
CA LEU A 172 -7.24 -17.78 -5.70
C LEU A 172 -7.61 -16.96 -6.93
N ILE A 173 -8.88 -16.55 -7.06
CA ILE A 173 -9.35 -15.69 -8.14
C ILE A 173 -8.61 -14.35 -8.09
N VAL A 174 -8.57 -13.68 -6.94
CA VAL A 174 -7.86 -12.39 -6.79
C VAL A 174 -6.38 -12.54 -7.16
N LYS A 175 -5.71 -13.61 -6.70
CA LYS A 175 -4.31 -13.87 -7.01
C LYS A 175 -4.08 -14.11 -8.50
N TYR A 176 -4.85 -15.00 -9.10
CA TYR A 176 -4.69 -15.38 -10.51
C TYR A 176 -4.96 -14.20 -11.45
N PHE A 177 -6.11 -13.54 -11.31
CA PHE A 177 -6.44 -12.38 -12.13
C PHE A 177 -5.54 -11.18 -11.83
N GLY A 178 -5.14 -10.98 -10.57
CA GLY A 178 -4.22 -9.91 -10.19
C GLY A 178 -2.86 -10.03 -10.87
N GLN A 179 -2.29 -11.23 -10.95
CA GLN A 179 -1.03 -11.47 -11.68
C GLN A 179 -1.18 -11.21 -13.19
N GLN A 180 -2.28 -11.65 -13.77
CA GLN A 180 -2.62 -11.45 -15.17
C GLN A 180 -2.84 -9.98 -15.54
N VAL A 181 -3.45 -9.21 -14.65
CA VAL A 181 -3.62 -7.75 -14.75
C VAL A 181 -2.25 -7.07 -14.69
N HIS A 182 -1.43 -7.43 -13.70
CA HIS A 182 -0.10 -6.83 -13.52
C HIS A 182 0.79 -7.01 -14.75
N ALA A 183 0.92 -8.23 -15.26
CA ALA A 183 1.77 -8.52 -16.41
C ALA A 183 1.29 -7.85 -17.71
N ARG A 184 -0.03 -7.71 -17.93
CA ARG A 184 -0.56 -6.98 -19.10
C ARG A 184 -0.38 -5.48 -18.95
N PHE A 185 -0.59 -4.96 -17.75
CA PHE A 185 -0.41 -3.54 -17.46
C PHE A 185 1.05 -3.10 -17.68
N GLU A 186 2.02 -3.90 -17.25
CA GLU A 186 3.45 -3.65 -17.49
C GLU A 186 3.76 -3.53 -19.00
N LYS A 187 3.31 -4.49 -19.81
CA LYS A 187 3.47 -4.46 -21.27
C LYS A 187 2.79 -3.25 -21.94
N ILE A 188 1.66 -2.80 -21.39
CA ILE A 188 0.97 -1.59 -21.86
C ILE A 188 1.79 -0.34 -21.54
N GLN A 189 2.38 -0.26 -20.34
CA GLN A 189 3.25 0.85 -19.94
C GLN A 189 4.52 0.92 -20.79
N ASP A 190 5.18 -0.21 -21.03
CA ASP A 190 6.37 -0.26 -21.91
C ASP A 190 6.06 0.22 -23.32
N PHE A 191 4.87 -0.14 -23.83
CA PHE A 191 4.45 0.30 -25.15
C PHE A 191 4.02 1.78 -25.19
N PHE A 192 3.42 2.27 -24.10
CA PHE A 192 3.10 3.67 -23.95
C PHE A 192 4.37 4.55 -23.97
N ALA A 193 5.45 4.07 -23.37
CA ALA A 193 6.76 4.73 -23.44
C ALA A 193 7.27 4.82 -24.89
N GLN A 194 7.10 3.77 -25.70
CA GLN A 194 7.48 3.78 -27.12
C GLN A 194 6.65 4.79 -27.94
N ILE A 195 5.34 4.84 -27.71
CA ILE A 195 4.46 5.84 -28.37
C ILE A 195 4.88 7.25 -28.01
N THR A 196 5.18 7.48 -26.73
CA THR A 196 5.60 8.80 -26.23
C THR A 196 6.95 9.20 -26.83
N ALA A 197 7.90 8.26 -26.94
CA ALA A 197 9.18 8.49 -27.60
C ALA A 197 8.99 8.86 -29.08
N ARG A 198 8.13 8.14 -29.81
CA ARG A 198 7.82 8.47 -31.21
C ARG A 198 7.19 9.85 -31.36
N ALA A 199 6.29 10.22 -30.47
CA ALA A 199 5.71 11.56 -30.45
C ALA A 199 6.78 12.64 -30.21
N GLN A 200 7.69 12.40 -29.25
CA GLN A 200 8.80 13.30 -28.97
C GLN A 200 9.74 13.45 -30.18
N GLU A 201 10.09 12.35 -30.85
CA GLU A 201 10.90 12.37 -32.08
C GLU A 201 10.23 13.21 -33.17
N ASN A 202 8.93 13.01 -33.41
CA ASN A 202 8.18 13.75 -34.43
C ASN A 202 8.06 15.24 -34.10
N PHE A 203 7.88 15.61 -32.83
CA PHE A 203 7.88 17.03 -32.44
C PHE A 203 9.25 17.67 -32.56
N SER A 204 10.31 16.97 -32.13
CA SER A 204 11.69 17.47 -32.23
C SER A 204 12.13 17.58 -33.70
N GLY A 205 11.71 16.62 -34.51
CA GLY A 205 12.01 16.49 -35.94
C GLY A 205 10.97 17.11 -36.87
N VAL A 206 10.03 17.91 -36.37
CA VAL A 206 8.88 18.39 -37.15
C VAL A 206 9.29 19.13 -38.43
N ARG A 207 10.42 19.84 -38.39
CA ARG A 207 10.97 20.53 -39.58
C ARG A 207 11.37 19.55 -40.68
N VAL A 208 11.95 18.41 -40.31
CA VAL A 208 12.36 17.36 -41.26
C VAL A 208 11.12 16.69 -41.86
N VAL A 209 10.13 16.35 -41.01
CA VAL A 209 8.86 15.75 -41.48
C VAL A 209 8.18 16.67 -42.50
N ARG A 210 8.08 17.98 -42.20
CA ARG A 210 7.49 18.97 -43.12
C ARG A 210 8.34 19.22 -44.37
N ALA A 211 9.67 19.25 -44.23
CA ALA A 211 10.57 19.47 -45.37
C ALA A 211 10.46 18.37 -46.43
N TYR A 212 10.17 17.14 -46.01
CA TYR A 212 9.95 15.99 -46.91
C TYR A 212 8.46 15.68 -47.18
N ALA A 213 7.54 16.54 -46.73
CA ALA A 213 6.09 16.35 -46.84
C ALA A 213 5.61 14.95 -46.38
N GLN A 214 6.15 14.46 -45.26
CA GLN A 214 5.89 13.11 -44.71
C GLN A 214 4.82 13.10 -43.60
N GLU A 215 4.03 14.16 -43.43
CA GLU A 215 3.04 14.27 -42.35
C GLU A 215 2.03 13.11 -42.36
N ASP A 216 1.46 12.78 -43.52
CA ASP A 216 0.47 11.71 -43.63
C ASP A 216 1.07 10.33 -43.33
N ALA A 217 2.33 10.11 -43.73
CA ALA A 217 3.05 8.88 -43.42
C ALA A 217 3.31 8.74 -41.90
N GLU A 218 3.71 9.82 -41.25
CA GLU A 218 3.89 9.85 -39.79
C GLU A 218 2.59 9.69 -39.03
N VAL A 219 1.50 10.31 -39.50
CA VAL A 219 0.15 10.12 -38.94
C VAL A 219 -0.30 8.67 -39.08
N ALA A 220 -0.09 8.06 -40.25
CA ALA A 220 -0.42 6.65 -40.47
C ALA A 220 0.38 5.71 -39.56
N ALA A 221 1.69 5.94 -39.42
CA ALA A 221 2.57 5.19 -38.52
C ALA A 221 2.12 5.33 -37.05
N PHE A 222 1.84 6.56 -36.62
CA PHE A 222 1.36 6.83 -35.26
C PHE A 222 -0.01 6.19 -34.99
N ASN A 223 -0.93 6.22 -35.95
CA ASN A 223 -2.22 5.54 -35.85
C ASN A 223 -2.06 4.02 -35.72
N GLY A 224 -1.08 3.42 -36.41
CA GLY A 224 -0.72 2.01 -36.25
C GLY A 224 -0.27 1.67 -34.82
N LEU A 225 0.54 2.53 -34.21
CA LEU A 225 0.93 2.38 -32.81
C LEU A 225 -0.26 2.56 -31.86
N ASN A 226 -1.08 3.59 -32.06
CA ASN A 226 -2.28 3.81 -31.24
C ASN A 226 -3.24 2.61 -31.27
N ARG A 227 -3.42 1.99 -32.45
CA ARG A 227 -4.27 0.80 -32.57
C ARG A 227 -3.71 -0.40 -31.80
N GLN A 228 -2.41 -0.64 -31.90
CA GLN A 228 -1.75 -1.68 -31.09
C GLN A 228 -1.86 -1.42 -29.59
N TYR A 229 -1.74 -0.16 -29.16
CA TYR A 229 -1.94 0.23 -27.76
C TYR A 229 -3.38 -0.03 -27.31
N ALA A 230 -4.36 0.32 -28.14
CA ALA A 230 -5.77 0.05 -27.88
C ALA A 230 -6.05 -1.45 -27.77
N GLU A 231 -5.49 -2.28 -28.66
CA GLU A 231 -5.65 -3.74 -28.61
C GLU A 231 -5.07 -4.36 -27.33
N ARG A 232 -3.86 -3.91 -26.93
CA ARG A 232 -3.24 -4.34 -25.67
C ARG A 232 -4.07 -3.90 -24.47
N SER A 233 -4.54 -2.66 -24.46
CA SER A 233 -5.42 -2.11 -23.41
C SER A 233 -6.73 -2.88 -23.32
N LEU A 234 -7.37 -3.19 -24.44
CA LEU A 234 -8.57 -4.02 -24.49
C LEU A 234 -8.32 -5.42 -23.93
N SER A 235 -7.15 -6.02 -24.19
CA SER A 235 -6.81 -7.33 -23.63
C SER A 235 -6.72 -7.31 -22.09
N LEU A 236 -6.22 -6.21 -21.50
CA LEU A 236 -6.21 -6.00 -20.06
C LEU A 236 -7.64 -5.82 -19.53
N VAL A 237 -8.42 -4.94 -20.17
CA VAL A 237 -9.81 -4.65 -19.78
C VAL A 237 -10.66 -5.91 -19.79
N ARG A 238 -10.50 -6.81 -20.78
CA ARG A 238 -11.23 -8.10 -20.81
C ARG A 238 -10.94 -8.96 -19.59
N VAL A 239 -9.69 -9.01 -19.12
CA VAL A 239 -9.32 -9.77 -17.92
C VAL A 239 -9.92 -9.15 -16.67
N GLU A 240 -9.85 -7.82 -16.54
CA GLU A 240 -10.41 -7.10 -15.41
C GLU A 240 -11.95 -7.20 -15.37
N ALA A 241 -12.60 -7.14 -16.54
CA ALA A 241 -14.04 -7.23 -16.70
C ALA A 241 -14.61 -8.58 -16.24
N VAL A 242 -13.84 -9.67 -16.32
CA VAL A 242 -14.26 -11.00 -15.84
C VAL A 242 -14.05 -11.16 -14.33
N MET A 243 -13.05 -10.50 -13.76
CA MET A 243 -12.68 -10.67 -12.35
C MET A 243 -13.81 -10.30 -11.39
N ARG A 244 -14.45 -9.12 -11.57
CA ARG A 244 -15.52 -8.64 -10.68
C ARG A 244 -16.77 -9.54 -10.72
N PRO A 245 -17.34 -9.89 -11.89
CA PRO A 245 -18.44 -10.84 -11.98
C PRO A 245 -18.12 -12.20 -11.38
N LEU A 246 -16.90 -12.72 -11.60
CA LEU A 246 -16.51 -14.02 -11.04
C LEU A 246 -16.42 -13.99 -9.51
N LEU A 247 -15.91 -12.90 -8.92
CA LEU A 247 -15.92 -12.70 -7.48
C LEU A 247 -17.35 -12.60 -6.93
N GLN A 248 -18.22 -11.84 -7.59
CA GLN A 248 -19.63 -11.76 -7.23
C GLN A 248 -20.33 -13.11 -7.34
N PHE A 249 -20.01 -13.91 -8.35
CA PHE A 249 -20.54 -15.26 -8.52
C PHE A 249 -20.15 -16.15 -7.34
N VAL A 250 -18.86 -16.22 -6.98
CA VAL A 250 -18.40 -17.06 -5.85
C VAL A 250 -19.01 -16.59 -4.52
N ILE A 251 -19.03 -15.29 -4.25
CA ILE A 251 -19.68 -14.74 -3.05
C ILE A 251 -21.19 -15.05 -3.08
N GLY A 252 -21.83 -14.90 -4.23
CA GLY A 252 -23.22 -15.23 -4.50
C GLY A 252 -23.55 -16.69 -4.20
N THR A 253 -22.68 -17.63 -4.60
CA THR A 253 -22.85 -19.05 -4.24
C THR A 253 -22.82 -19.25 -2.72
N GLY A 254 -22.02 -18.49 -1.98
CA GLY A 254 -22.02 -18.49 -0.52
C GLY A 254 -23.38 -18.06 0.06
N TYR A 255 -23.99 -17.00 -0.47
CA TYR A 255 -25.34 -16.59 -0.06
C TYR A 255 -26.40 -17.65 -0.41
N VAL A 256 -26.33 -18.24 -1.61
CA VAL A 256 -27.24 -19.33 -2.03
C VAL A 256 -27.10 -20.53 -1.08
N ILE A 257 -25.87 -20.91 -0.71
CA ILE A 257 -25.60 -21.97 0.26
C ILE A 257 -26.24 -21.65 1.62
N ILE A 258 -26.10 -20.43 2.12
CA ILE A 258 -26.70 -20.04 3.41
C ILE A 258 -28.22 -20.13 3.34
N ILE A 259 -28.83 -19.59 2.29
CA ILE A 259 -30.29 -19.58 2.15
C ILE A 259 -30.82 -21.01 1.99
N TRP A 260 -30.20 -21.81 1.14
CA TRP A 260 -30.65 -23.18 0.85
C TRP A 260 -30.38 -24.14 2.01
N TYR A 261 -29.11 -24.30 2.40
CA TYR A 261 -28.73 -25.25 3.44
C TYR A 261 -29.08 -24.73 4.84
N GLY A 262 -28.83 -23.44 5.12
CA GLY A 262 -29.25 -22.81 6.36
C GLY A 262 -30.77 -22.76 6.52
N GLY A 263 -31.52 -22.51 5.44
CA GLY A 263 -32.97 -22.61 5.45
C GLY A 263 -33.46 -24.00 5.85
N ARG A 264 -32.88 -25.06 5.29
CA ARG A 264 -33.21 -26.45 5.70
C ARG A 264 -32.84 -26.77 7.15
N LEU A 265 -31.73 -26.21 7.65
CA LEU A 265 -31.38 -26.35 9.07
C LEU A 265 -32.41 -25.63 9.96
N ALA A 266 -32.94 -24.49 9.49
CA ALA A 266 -33.99 -23.77 10.20
C ALA A 266 -35.33 -24.52 10.20
N GLU A 267 -35.72 -25.11 9.07
CA GLU A 267 -36.91 -25.97 8.97
C GLU A 267 -36.86 -27.16 9.92
N ARG A 268 -35.66 -27.72 10.14
CA ARG A 268 -35.43 -28.85 11.07
C ARG A 268 -35.33 -28.41 12.53
N GLY A 269 -35.36 -27.12 12.82
CA GLY A 269 -35.16 -26.57 14.16
C GLY A 269 -33.72 -26.69 14.68
N GLU A 270 -32.74 -27.00 13.82
CA GLU A 270 -31.31 -27.05 14.22
C GLU A 270 -30.74 -25.64 14.45
N ILE A 271 -31.25 -24.65 13.71
CA ILE A 271 -30.97 -23.21 13.88
C ILE A 271 -32.26 -22.40 13.76
N THR A 272 -32.24 -21.12 14.13
CA THR A 272 -33.38 -20.21 13.95
C THR A 272 -33.30 -19.46 12.62
N THR A 273 -34.42 -18.91 12.15
CA THR A 273 -34.45 -18.03 10.96
C THR A 273 -33.54 -16.80 11.14
N GLY A 274 -33.51 -16.22 12.34
CA GLY A 274 -32.60 -15.13 12.66
C GLY A 274 -31.13 -15.55 12.60
N GLN A 275 -30.79 -16.79 12.99
CA GLN A 275 -29.43 -17.32 12.84
C GLN A 275 -29.01 -17.44 11.37
N VAL A 276 -29.93 -17.76 10.45
CA VAL A 276 -29.65 -17.72 9.00
C VAL A 276 -29.31 -16.30 8.56
N VAL A 277 -30.07 -15.29 8.99
CA VAL A 277 -29.79 -13.88 8.70
C VAL A 277 -28.46 -13.43 9.31
N GLU A 278 -28.16 -13.85 10.54
CA GLU A 278 -26.89 -13.59 11.22
C GLU A 278 -25.70 -14.12 10.39
N PHE A 279 -25.82 -15.33 9.84
CA PHE A 279 -24.83 -15.93 8.95
C PHE A 279 -24.59 -15.11 7.67
N ILE A 280 -25.64 -14.57 7.05
CA ILE A 280 -25.53 -13.70 5.86
C ILE A 280 -24.71 -12.44 6.20
N MET A 281 -24.97 -11.85 7.36
CA MET A 281 -24.24 -10.66 7.82
C MET A 281 -22.77 -10.98 8.15
N TYR A 282 -22.50 -12.12 8.78
CA TYR A 282 -21.14 -12.58 9.03
C TYR A 282 -20.37 -12.90 7.75
N LEU A 283 -21.00 -13.55 6.76
CA LEU A 283 -20.38 -13.77 5.45
C LEU A 283 -19.96 -12.44 4.82
N THR A 284 -20.84 -11.44 4.86
CA THR A 284 -20.57 -10.10 4.32
C THR A 284 -19.34 -9.46 4.97
N ARG A 285 -19.17 -9.63 6.29
CA ARG A 285 -18.00 -9.13 7.04
C ARG A 285 -16.71 -9.82 6.64
N LEU A 286 -16.76 -11.08 6.19
CA LEU A 286 -15.59 -11.87 5.80
C LEU A 286 -15.12 -11.60 4.37
N ILE A 287 -15.97 -11.02 3.50
CA ILE A 287 -15.60 -10.70 2.11
C ILE A 287 -14.36 -9.79 2.06
N TRP A 288 -14.36 -8.70 2.82
CA TRP A 288 -13.26 -7.73 2.78
C TRP A 288 -11.93 -8.32 3.31
N PRO A 289 -11.87 -9.00 4.47
CA PRO A 289 -10.68 -9.74 4.92
C PRO A 289 -10.07 -10.66 3.87
N LEU A 290 -10.89 -11.35 3.07
CA LEU A 290 -10.42 -12.25 2.01
C LEU A 290 -9.71 -11.50 0.89
N ILE A 291 -10.28 -10.37 0.47
CA ILE A 291 -9.67 -9.48 -0.54
C ILE A 291 -8.41 -8.81 0.03
N ALA A 292 -8.47 -8.41 1.30
CA ALA A 292 -7.40 -7.68 1.98
C ALA A 292 -6.12 -8.48 2.12
N LEU A 293 -6.19 -9.82 2.25
CA LEU A 293 -4.99 -10.67 2.30
C LEU A 293 -4.06 -10.44 1.11
N GLY A 294 -4.59 -10.44 -0.12
CA GLY A 294 -3.79 -10.17 -1.32
C GLY A 294 -3.22 -8.75 -1.34
N TYR A 295 -4.03 -7.77 -0.92
CA TYR A 295 -3.63 -6.36 -0.84
C TYR A 295 -2.52 -6.11 0.20
N VAL A 296 -2.63 -6.72 1.39
CA VAL A 296 -1.66 -6.62 2.48
C VAL A 296 -0.32 -7.23 2.07
N ILE A 297 -0.32 -8.42 1.45
CA ILE A 297 0.90 -9.04 0.93
C ILE A 297 1.61 -8.12 -0.05
N ASN A 298 0.85 -7.50 -0.95
CA ASN A 298 1.40 -6.58 -1.93
C ASN A 298 1.95 -5.28 -1.30
N LEU A 299 1.27 -4.73 -0.28
CA LEU A 299 1.81 -3.61 0.50
C LEU A 299 3.11 -3.98 1.21
N TYR A 300 3.18 -5.19 1.80
CA TYR A 300 4.35 -5.69 2.49
C TYR A 300 5.55 -5.83 1.54
N GLN A 301 5.37 -6.49 0.39
CA GLN A 301 6.42 -6.70 -0.60
C GLN A 301 6.95 -5.37 -1.15
N ARG A 302 6.05 -4.45 -1.56
CA ARG A 302 6.45 -3.14 -2.07
C ARG A 302 7.14 -2.29 -1.01
N GLY A 303 6.56 -2.22 0.20
CA GLY A 303 7.11 -1.43 1.29
C GLY A 303 8.50 -1.91 1.74
N THR A 304 8.70 -3.22 1.84
CA THR A 304 10.01 -3.79 2.24
C THR A 304 11.09 -3.61 1.17
N ALA A 305 10.75 -3.76 -0.11
CA ALA A 305 11.67 -3.48 -1.21
C ALA A 305 12.09 -2.00 -1.25
N SER A 306 11.14 -1.07 -1.10
CA SER A 306 11.41 0.37 -1.00
C SER A 306 12.24 0.73 0.24
N LEU A 307 11.94 0.12 1.40
CA LEU A 307 12.72 0.31 2.63
C LEU A 307 14.18 -0.10 2.43
N LYS A 308 14.43 -1.25 1.80
CA LYS A 308 15.80 -1.72 1.51
C LYS A 308 16.56 -0.72 0.63
N ARG A 309 15.91 -0.15 -0.38
CA ARG A 309 16.51 0.88 -1.25
C ARG A 309 16.77 2.20 -0.52
N MET A 310 15.90 2.62 0.39
CA MET A 310 16.18 3.81 1.21
C MET A 310 17.34 3.57 2.16
N ASN A 311 17.35 2.42 2.84
CA ASN A 311 18.41 2.04 3.76
C ASN A 311 19.76 1.88 3.07
N SER A 312 19.82 1.47 1.80
CA SER A 312 21.08 1.42 1.06
C SER A 312 21.71 2.79 0.88
N VAL A 313 20.91 3.85 0.76
CA VAL A 313 21.40 5.24 0.71
C VAL A 313 21.82 5.69 2.09
N LEU A 314 20.98 5.49 3.11
CA LEU A 314 21.28 5.87 4.50
C LEU A 314 22.48 5.12 5.11
N ALA A 315 22.86 3.98 4.53
CA ALA A 315 24.04 3.21 4.92
C ALA A 315 25.34 3.79 4.36
N VAL A 316 25.29 4.74 3.41
CA VAL A 316 26.49 5.34 2.83
C VAL A 316 27.10 6.31 3.82
N GLU A 317 28.31 5.99 4.23
CA GLU A 317 29.09 6.78 5.16
C GLU A 317 29.72 7.98 4.45
N PRO A 318 29.57 9.24 4.93
CA PRO A 318 30.21 10.39 4.31
C PRO A 318 31.72 10.23 4.25
N ALA A 319 32.31 10.41 3.07
CA ALA A 319 33.75 10.26 2.87
C ALA A 319 34.57 11.41 3.50
N ILE A 320 33.96 12.60 3.63
CA ILE A 320 34.56 13.75 4.30
C ILE A 320 33.93 13.85 5.68
N ARG A 321 34.77 13.79 6.72
CA ARG A 321 34.35 13.86 8.12
C ARG A 321 35.34 14.70 8.91
N ASP A 322 34.81 15.46 9.85
CA ASP A 322 35.64 16.12 10.84
C ASP A 322 36.28 15.06 11.76
N GLU A 323 37.56 15.27 12.11
CA GLU A 323 38.20 14.44 13.11
C GLU A 323 37.57 14.68 14.49
N PRO A 324 37.54 13.68 15.40
CA PRO A 324 36.95 13.83 16.73
C PRO A 324 37.51 14.98 17.59
N ARG A 325 38.69 15.50 17.23
CA ARG A 325 39.37 16.63 17.89
C ARG A 325 39.52 17.86 16.99
N ALA A 326 38.75 17.95 15.91
CA ALA A 326 38.71 19.14 15.08
C ALA A 326 38.42 20.37 15.96
N ARG A 327 39.30 21.37 15.87
CA ARG A 327 39.15 22.63 16.62
C ARG A 327 38.51 23.65 15.70
N GLU A 328 37.77 24.59 16.29
CA GLU A 328 37.38 25.78 15.54
C GLU A 328 38.63 26.47 15.00
N GLN A 329 38.59 26.76 13.70
CA GLN A 329 39.72 27.33 13.01
C GLN A 329 39.94 28.78 13.46
N ALA A 330 41.18 29.12 13.77
CA ALA A 330 41.57 30.50 14.02
C ALA A 330 41.30 31.38 12.77
N PRO A 331 41.17 32.71 12.91
CA PRO A 331 40.89 33.61 11.80
C PRO A 331 41.85 33.39 10.62
N ILE A 332 41.27 33.09 9.45
CA ILE A 332 42.03 32.74 8.24
C ILE A 332 42.67 34.01 7.66
N ARG A 333 44.00 34.03 7.54
CA ARG A 333 44.77 35.18 7.00
C ARG A 333 44.81 35.24 5.47
N GLY A 334 44.33 34.22 4.77
CA GLY A 334 44.19 34.21 3.30
C GLY A 334 45.37 33.64 2.50
N ARG A 335 46.44 33.16 3.16
CA ARG A 335 47.52 32.43 2.47
C ARG A 335 47.07 31.02 2.12
N ILE A 336 47.19 30.62 0.86
CA ILE A 336 46.81 29.29 0.35
C ILE A 336 48.07 28.59 -0.16
N GLU A 337 48.29 27.34 0.23
CA GLU A 337 49.45 26.57 -0.16
C GLU A 337 49.03 25.17 -0.61
N PHE A 338 49.44 24.80 -1.83
CA PHE A 338 49.37 23.44 -2.37
C PHE A 338 50.76 22.83 -2.26
N ARG A 339 50.87 21.68 -1.59
CA ARG A 339 52.12 20.92 -1.43
C ARG A 339 51.94 19.55 -2.04
N ASP A 340 52.68 19.26 -3.11
CA ASP A 340 52.68 17.99 -3.83
C ASP A 340 51.25 17.47 -4.10
N LEU A 341 50.33 18.38 -4.46
CA LEU A 341 48.93 18.04 -4.62
C LEU A 341 48.74 17.19 -5.88
N THR A 342 48.34 15.95 -5.68
CA THR A 342 47.84 15.05 -6.72
C THR A 342 46.38 14.70 -6.42
N PHE A 343 45.49 14.90 -7.41
CA PHE A 343 44.05 14.70 -7.25
C PHE A 343 43.44 13.91 -8.40
N ALA A 344 42.60 12.93 -8.06
CA ALA A 344 41.78 12.16 -8.97
C ALA A 344 40.34 12.13 -8.45
N TYR A 345 39.35 12.18 -9.33
CA TYR A 345 37.94 12.13 -8.93
C TYR A 345 37.52 10.74 -8.41
N ASN A 346 38.12 9.68 -8.97
CA ASN A 346 37.94 8.30 -8.54
C ASN A 346 39.31 7.65 -8.32
N GLU A 347 39.41 6.68 -7.40
CA GLU A 347 40.66 5.94 -7.14
C GLU A 347 41.22 5.20 -8.36
N HIS A 348 40.37 4.93 -9.36
CA HIS A 348 40.75 4.23 -10.60
C HIS A 348 40.86 5.15 -11.84
N SER A 349 40.65 6.46 -11.68
CA SER A 349 40.83 7.43 -12.77
C SER A 349 42.25 7.98 -12.80
N GLU A 350 42.74 8.35 -13.99
CA GLU A 350 43.99 9.08 -14.07
C GLU A 350 43.91 10.40 -13.27
N PRO A 351 44.98 10.77 -12.53
CA PRO A 351 44.98 12.02 -11.79
C PRO A 351 44.84 13.22 -12.73
N VAL A 352 43.90 14.11 -12.41
CA VAL A 352 43.61 15.33 -13.17
C VAL A 352 44.59 16.44 -12.78
N LEU A 353 45.03 16.44 -11.52
CA LEU A 353 46.14 17.26 -11.03
C LEU A 353 47.27 16.33 -10.62
N LYS A 354 48.49 16.65 -11.02
CA LYS A 354 49.71 15.88 -10.73
C LYS A 354 50.78 16.83 -10.21
N ASP A 355 51.28 16.55 -9.01
CA ASP A 355 52.44 17.20 -8.38
C ASP A 355 52.36 18.74 -8.37
N ILE A 356 51.17 19.28 -8.08
CA ILE A 356 50.96 20.73 -8.04
C ILE A 356 51.54 21.31 -6.76
N ASN A 357 52.50 22.22 -6.94
CA ASN A 357 53.11 23.03 -5.89
C ASN A 357 52.88 24.51 -6.19
N LEU A 358 52.12 25.19 -5.34
CA LEU A 358 51.72 26.58 -5.54
C LEU A 358 51.50 27.26 -4.19
N THR A 359 52.03 28.47 -4.03
CA THR A 359 51.75 29.34 -2.87
C THR A 359 51.11 30.63 -3.37
N ILE A 360 49.98 31.01 -2.77
CA ILE A 360 49.26 32.25 -3.03
C ILE A 360 49.29 33.05 -1.74
N GLU A 361 49.88 34.24 -1.79
CA GLU A 361 49.94 35.14 -0.64
C GLU A 361 48.61 35.87 -0.43
N ALA A 362 48.41 36.38 0.79
CA ALA A 362 47.17 37.07 1.13
C ALA A 362 46.98 38.32 0.25
N GLY A 363 45.90 38.35 -0.53
CA GLY A 363 45.52 39.48 -1.37
C GLY A 363 46.07 39.48 -2.80
N GLN A 364 46.76 38.42 -3.23
CA GLN A 364 47.17 38.21 -4.63
C GLN A 364 46.03 37.74 -5.54
#